data_AF-A0A8J7H2L8-F1
#
_entry.id   AF-A0A8J7H2L8-F1
#
_cell.length_a   1.000
_cell.length_b   1.000
_cell.length_c   1.000
_cell.angle_alpha   90.00
_cell.angle_beta   90.00
_cell.angle_gamma   90.00
#
_symmetry.space_group_name_H-M   'P 1'
#
loop_
_entity.id
_entity.type
_entity.pdbx_description
1 polymer ?
#
loop_
_entity_poly.entity_id
_entity_poly.type
_entity_poly.pdbx_seq_one_letter_code
_entity_poly.pdbx_strand_id
1 'polypeptide(L)'
;MAQNSATRRLTAGQQRKEARDAEREALQLMENRIPLIGSLRLAAVARNDAASALDAAAVRTRELVEEARQRGAALVAEARRQGALLEEDAQRQAGEAEAAYAEAFDAAAAAWTEPTLLDLQYALPVRAPRKRAKPARRVPEQRGPAPAEDVVVEVHAPQVGLTSWGQSQGAAVE
;
A
#
# COMPACT_ATOMS: atom_id res chain seq x y z
N MET A 1 15.38 66.39 -85.73
CA MET A 1 15.90 65.57 -84.62
C MET A 1 15.39 65.95 -83.22
N ALA A 2 14.52 66.96 -83.05
CA ALA A 2 14.04 67.41 -81.72
C ALA A 2 12.92 66.55 -81.09
N GLN A 3 12.21 65.72 -81.88
CA GLN A 3 11.09 64.92 -81.37
C GLN A 3 11.55 63.75 -80.48
N ASN A 4 12.73 63.17 -80.70
CA ASN A 4 13.23 62.03 -79.92
C ASN A 4 13.65 62.37 -78.48
N SER A 5 14.01 63.63 -78.19
CA SER A 5 14.43 64.04 -76.85
C SER A 5 13.24 64.36 -75.93
N ALA A 6 12.11 64.81 -76.49
CA ALA A 6 10.88 65.04 -75.75
C ALA A 6 10.26 63.71 -75.27
N THR A 7 10.20 62.70 -76.14
CA THR A 7 9.67 61.37 -75.80
C THR A 7 10.52 60.68 -74.73
N ARG A 8 11.85 60.77 -74.80
CA ARG A 8 12.73 60.21 -73.76
C ARG A 8 12.58 60.89 -72.40
N ARG A 9 12.32 62.21 -72.36
CA ARG A 9 12.07 62.91 -71.09
C ARG A 9 10.72 62.54 -70.48
N LEU A 10 9.70 62.33 -71.32
CA LEU A 10 8.38 61.88 -70.87
C LEU A 10 8.45 60.46 -70.30
N THR A 11 9.13 59.53 -70.97
CA THR A 11 9.30 58.15 -70.46
C THR A 11 10.16 58.11 -69.19
N ALA A 12 11.23 58.91 -69.12
CA ALA A 12 12.04 59.00 -67.90
C ALA A 12 11.28 59.64 -66.73
N GLY A 13 10.36 60.58 -67.01
CA GLY A 13 9.47 61.17 -66.02
C GLY A 13 8.42 60.18 -65.51
N GLN A 14 7.84 59.37 -66.41
CA GLN A 14 6.90 58.30 -66.06
C GLN A 14 7.56 57.21 -65.21
N GLN A 15 8.74 56.72 -65.63
CA GLN A 15 9.50 55.71 -64.86
C GLN A 15 9.87 56.19 -63.46
N ARG A 16 10.22 57.48 -63.29
CA ARG A 16 10.50 58.06 -61.96
C ARG A 16 9.25 58.17 -61.09
N LYS A 17 8.08 58.40 -61.69
CA LYS A 17 6.81 58.45 -60.98
C LYS A 17 6.39 57.05 -60.52
N GLU A 18 6.46 56.06 -61.41
CA GLU A 18 6.19 54.65 -61.11
C GLU A 18 7.11 54.12 -60.02
N ALA A 19 8.41 54.46 -60.05
CA ALA A 19 9.35 54.08 -59.01
C ALA A 19 8.98 54.66 -57.63
N ARG A 20 8.50 55.91 -57.58
CA ARG A 20 8.07 56.56 -56.33
C ARG A 20 6.74 56.02 -55.82
N ASP A 21 5.82 55.69 -56.73
CA ASP A 21 4.54 55.10 -56.36
C ASP A 21 4.74 53.66 -55.82
N ALA A 22 5.63 52.88 -56.44
CA ALA A 22 6.04 51.56 -55.95
C ALA A 22 6.79 51.63 -54.60
N GLU A 23 7.66 52.64 -54.40
CA GLU A 23 8.34 52.87 -53.13
C GLU A 23 7.34 53.20 -52.01
N ARG A 24 6.32 54.02 -52.29
CA ARG A 24 5.25 54.34 -51.33
C ARG A 24 4.41 53.12 -50.98
N GLU A 25 4.05 52.31 -51.97
CA GLU A 25 3.30 51.08 -51.76
C GLU A 25 4.11 50.07 -50.93
N ALA A 26 5.41 49.93 -51.22
CA ALA A 26 6.32 49.10 -50.44
C ALA A 26 6.45 49.60 -48.99
N LEU A 27 6.56 50.91 -48.77
CA LEU A 27 6.62 51.50 -47.43
C LEU A 27 5.32 51.28 -46.65
N GLN A 28 4.15 51.46 -47.28
CA GLN A 28 2.86 51.15 -46.66
C GLN A 28 2.73 49.66 -46.33
N LEU A 29 3.20 48.78 -47.21
CA LEU A 29 3.20 47.35 -46.94
C LEU A 29 4.10 47.02 -45.75
N MET A 30 5.30 47.61 -45.66
CA MET A 30 6.18 47.44 -44.51
C MET A 30 5.54 47.98 -43.22
N GLU A 31 4.96 49.18 -43.26
CA GLU A 31 4.28 49.81 -42.12
C GLU A 31 3.12 48.94 -41.60
N ASN A 32 2.36 48.31 -42.49
CA ASN A 32 1.28 47.39 -42.12
C ASN A 32 1.77 46.03 -41.57
N ARG A 33 2.99 45.60 -41.93
CA ARG A 33 3.53 44.28 -41.53
C ARG A 33 4.34 44.32 -40.24
N ILE A 34 4.99 45.44 -39.92
CA ILE A 34 5.79 45.61 -38.69
C ILE A 34 4.98 45.31 -37.40
N PRO A 35 3.74 45.82 -37.23
CA PRO A 35 2.92 45.51 -36.06
C PRO A 35 2.58 44.01 -35.96
N LEU A 36 2.32 43.35 -37.10
CA LEU A 36 2.02 41.92 -37.15
C LEU A 36 3.23 41.10 -36.68
N ILE A 37 4.44 41.44 -37.13
CA ILE A 37 5.68 40.78 -36.66
C ILE A 37 5.86 40.95 -35.15
N GLY A 38 5.61 42.17 -34.63
CA GLY A 38 5.63 42.44 -33.19
C GLY A 38 4.62 41.57 -32.42
N SER A 39 3.39 41.46 -32.91
CA SER A 39 2.35 40.63 -32.30
C SER A 39 2.68 39.13 -32.31
N LEU A 40 3.27 38.62 -33.40
CA LEU A 40 3.72 37.23 -33.50
C LEU A 40 4.85 36.93 -32.51
N ARG A 41 5.78 37.87 -32.33
CA ARG A 41 6.84 37.74 -31.32
C ARG A 41 6.25 37.67 -29.91
N LEU A 42 5.29 38.54 -29.57
CA LEU A 42 4.63 38.52 -28.26
C LEU A 42 3.86 37.22 -28.03
N ALA A 43 3.14 36.71 -29.04
CA ALA A 43 2.45 35.43 -28.96
C ALA A 43 3.42 34.25 -28.77
N ALA A 44 4.59 34.28 -29.43
CA ALA A 44 5.62 33.27 -29.25
C ALA A 44 6.24 33.30 -27.84
N VAL A 45 6.48 34.49 -27.29
CA VAL A 45 6.94 34.66 -25.90
C VAL A 45 5.89 34.12 -24.92
N ALA A 46 4.63 34.54 -25.05
CA ALA A 46 3.55 34.07 -24.20
C ALA A 46 3.38 32.54 -24.25
N ARG A 47 3.56 31.93 -25.43
CA ARG A 47 3.55 30.47 -25.57
C ARG A 47 4.70 29.80 -24.83
N ASN A 48 5.90 30.37 -24.91
CA ASN A 48 7.08 29.85 -24.20
C ASN A 48 6.92 29.99 -22.68
N ASP A 49 6.40 31.13 -22.23
CA ASP A 49 6.11 31.38 -20.82
C ASP A 49 5.06 30.38 -20.29
N ALA A 50 4.00 30.13 -21.06
CA ALA A 50 3.00 29.11 -20.72
C ALA A 50 3.60 27.70 -20.65
N ALA A 51 4.50 27.34 -21.59
CA ALA A 51 5.17 26.04 -21.58
C ALA A 51 6.06 25.87 -20.34
N SER A 52 6.86 26.89 -20.01
CA SER A 52 7.71 26.86 -18.81
C SER A 52 6.91 26.83 -17.50
N ALA A 53 5.76 27.53 -17.45
CA ALA A 53 4.84 27.45 -16.31
C ALA A 53 4.24 26.05 -16.14
N LEU A 54 3.90 25.37 -17.24
CA LEU A 54 3.43 23.97 -17.21
C LEU A 54 4.51 23.02 -16.71
N ASP A 55 5.76 23.18 -17.16
CA ASP A 55 6.88 22.37 -16.68
C ASP A 55 7.13 22.60 -15.18
N ALA A 56 7.10 23.86 -14.73
CA ALA A 56 7.23 24.18 -13.31
C ALA A 56 6.09 23.59 -12.47
N ALA A 57 4.85 23.64 -12.97
CA ALA A 57 3.70 23.02 -12.32
C ALA A 57 3.86 21.49 -12.25
N ALA A 58 4.32 20.85 -13.32
CA ALA A 58 4.56 19.41 -13.35
C ALA A 58 5.63 18.97 -12.34
N VAL A 59 6.72 19.73 -12.21
CA VAL A 59 7.76 19.49 -11.20
C VAL A 59 7.16 19.61 -9.80
N ARG A 60 6.45 20.70 -9.51
CA ARG A 60 5.82 20.91 -8.20
C ARG A 60 4.81 19.83 -7.85
N THR A 61 4.01 19.38 -8.81
CA THR A 61 3.07 18.28 -8.60
C THR A 61 3.80 16.98 -8.25
N ARG A 62 4.92 16.67 -8.93
CA ARG A 62 5.74 15.48 -8.60
C ARG A 62 6.30 15.57 -7.18
N GLU A 63 6.82 16.72 -6.79
CA GLU A 63 7.34 16.94 -5.43
C GLU A 63 6.26 16.73 -4.37
N LEU A 64 5.05 17.28 -4.58
CA LEU A 64 3.92 17.07 -3.66
C LEU A 64 3.49 15.61 -3.56
N VAL A 65 3.53 14.88 -4.68
CA VAL A 65 3.21 13.44 -4.69
C VAL A 65 4.26 12.65 -3.91
N GLU A 66 5.55 12.95 -4.07
CA GLU A 66 6.62 12.29 -3.32
C GLU A 66 6.54 12.62 -1.81
N GLU A 67 6.27 13.87 -1.45
CA GLU A 67 6.05 14.28 -0.06
C GLU A 67 4.87 13.52 0.56
N ALA A 68 3.75 13.38 -0.17
CA ALA A 68 2.60 12.62 0.28
C ALA A 68 2.92 11.13 0.45
N ARG A 69 3.70 10.54 -0.47
CA ARG A 69 4.18 9.15 -0.36
C ARG A 69 5.04 8.93 0.87
N GLN A 70 5.99 9.82 1.12
CA GLN A 70 6.87 9.75 2.29
C GLN A 70 6.09 9.86 3.59
N ARG A 71 5.16 10.83 3.68
CA ARG A 71 4.26 10.97 4.84
C ARG A 71 3.40 9.73 5.04
N GLY A 72 2.82 9.18 3.96
CA GLY A 72 2.05 7.95 4.02
C GLY A 72 2.87 6.76 4.54
N ALA A 73 4.09 6.58 4.04
CA ALA A 73 5.00 5.54 4.51
C ALA A 73 5.37 5.70 5.99
N ALA A 74 5.59 6.94 6.45
CA ALA A 74 5.87 7.23 7.85
C ALA A 74 4.69 6.87 8.77
N LEU A 75 3.46 7.21 8.37
CA LEU A 75 2.24 6.86 9.11
C LEU A 75 2.03 5.35 9.19
N VAL A 76 2.26 4.62 8.09
CA VAL A 76 2.17 3.16 8.07
C VAL A 76 3.23 2.53 8.98
N ALA A 77 4.46 3.04 8.96
CA ALA A 77 5.51 2.56 9.84
C ALA A 77 5.17 2.82 11.32
N GLU A 78 4.60 3.97 11.64
CA GLU A 78 4.16 4.30 12.99
C GLU A 78 3.01 3.39 13.45
N ALA A 79 1.99 3.19 12.63
CA ALA A 79 0.88 2.29 12.95
C ALA A 79 1.37 0.86 13.21
N ARG A 80 2.36 0.37 12.44
CA ARG A 80 2.98 -0.94 12.68
C ARG A 80 3.72 -1.02 14.00
N ARG A 81 4.45 0.05 14.38
CA ARG A 81 5.12 0.11 15.69
C ARG A 81 4.11 0.06 16.83
N GLN A 82 3.03 0.84 16.74
CA GLN A 82 1.96 0.85 17.74
C GLN A 82 1.24 -0.50 17.83
N GLY A 83 0.98 -1.14 16.69
CA GLY A 83 0.43 -2.50 16.65
C GLY A 83 1.31 -3.51 17.39
N ALA A 84 2.62 -3.50 17.13
CA ALA A 84 3.56 -4.40 17.80
C ALA A 84 3.60 -4.18 19.32
N LEU A 85 3.53 -2.93 19.79
CA LEU A 85 3.47 -2.63 21.22
C LEU A 85 2.19 -3.16 21.87
N LEU A 86 1.04 -3.03 21.19
CA LEU A 86 -0.23 -3.56 21.69
C LEU A 86 -0.23 -5.10 21.71
N GLU A 87 0.39 -5.75 20.72
CA GLU A 87 0.56 -7.21 20.70
C GLU A 87 1.44 -7.69 21.86
N GLU A 88 2.56 -7.01 22.13
CA GLU A 88 3.44 -7.31 23.27
C GLU A 88 2.70 -7.15 24.60
N ASP A 89 1.95 -6.05 24.77
CA ASP A 89 1.14 -5.80 25.95
C ASP A 89 0.05 -6.86 26.16
N ALA A 90 -0.64 -7.25 25.09
CA ALA A 90 -1.65 -8.29 25.15
C ALA A 90 -1.06 -9.66 25.51
N GLN A 91 0.10 -10.02 24.93
CA GLN A 91 0.80 -11.26 25.26
C GLN A 91 1.25 -11.29 26.73
N ARG A 92 1.77 -10.17 27.23
CA ARG A 92 2.14 -10.04 28.64
C ARG A 92 0.93 -10.23 29.56
N GLN A 93 -0.19 -9.57 29.28
CA GLN A 93 -1.42 -9.72 30.07
C GLN A 93 -1.97 -11.14 30.02
N ALA A 94 -1.92 -11.80 28.86
CA ALA A 94 -2.31 -13.20 28.74
C ALA A 94 -1.44 -14.10 29.62
N GLY A 95 -0.11 -13.92 29.60
CA GLY A 95 0.81 -14.68 30.45
C GLY A 95 0.58 -14.44 31.94
N GLU A 96 0.33 -13.19 32.36
CA GLU A 96 -0.03 -12.85 33.75
C GLU A 96 -1.35 -13.52 34.18
N ALA A 97 -2.36 -13.51 33.30
CA ALA A 97 -3.63 -14.16 33.56
C ALA A 97 -3.50 -15.69 33.64
N GLU A 98 -2.70 -16.31 32.78
CA GLU A 98 -2.40 -17.74 32.82
C GLU A 98 -1.67 -18.13 34.11
N ALA A 99 -0.69 -17.33 34.54
CA ALA A 99 0.02 -17.56 35.80
C ALA A 99 -0.92 -17.45 37.01
N ALA A 100 -1.75 -16.40 37.06
CA ALA A 100 -2.74 -16.23 38.12
C ALA A 100 -3.78 -17.37 38.14
N TYR A 101 -4.19 -17.85 36.96
CA TYR A 101 -5.06 -19.01 36.85
C TYR A 101 -4.38 -20.28 37.37
N ALA A 102 -3.11 -20.53 37.01
CA ALA A 102 -2.37 -21.69 37.48
C ALA A 102 -2.19 -21.68 39.01
N GLU A 103 -1.84 -20.53 39.60
CA GLU A 103 -1.75 -20.38 41.05
C GLU A 103 -3.09 -20.64 41.76
N ALA A 104 -4.18 -20.09 41.23
CA ALA A 104 -5.52 -20.31 41.77
C ALA A 104 -5.95 -21.78 41.65
N PHE A 105 -5.61 -22.42 40.53
CA PHE A 105 -5.86 -23.83 40.29
C PHE A 105 -5.07 -24.72 41.27
N ASP A 106 -3.78 -24.47 41.45
CA ASP A 106 -2.94 -25.24 42.39
C ASP A 106 -3.40 -25.08 43.84
N ALA A 107 -3.79 -23.85 44.23
CA ALA A 107 -4.37 -23.59 45.54
C ALA A 107 -5.71 -24.34 45.75
N ALA A 108 -6.56 -24.39 44.72
CA ALA A 108 -7.79 -25.17 44.75
C ALA A 108 -7.50 -26.68 44.81
N ALA A 109 -6.54 -27.16 44.01
CA ALA A 109 -6.15 -28.56 43.92
C ALA A 109 -5.65 -29.14 45.24
N ALA A 110 -4.97 -28.33 46.06
CA ALA A 110 -4.57 -28.71 47.41
C ALA A 110 -5.74 -29.01 48.36
N ALA A 111 -6.92 -28.44 48.09
CA ALA A 111 -8.15 -28.65 48.87
C ALA A 111 -9.06 -29.74 48.26
N TRP A 112 -8.67 -30.36 47.15
CA TRP A 112 -9.50 -31.38 46.51
C TRP A 112 -9.47 -32.70 47.28
N THR A 113 -10.65 -33.12 47.71
CA THR A 113 -10.87 -34.43 48.32
C THR A 113 -11.49 -35.38 47.27
N GLU A 114 -11.39 -36.69 47.50
CA GLU A 114 -11.95 -37.72 46.61
C GLU A 114 -13.45 -37.48 46.27
N PRO A 115 -14.32 -37.04 47.21
CA PRO A 115 -15.69 -36.61 46.89
C PRO A 115 -15.76 -35.40 45.94
N THR A 116 -14.89 -34.40 46.12
CA THR A 116 -14.87 -33.18 45.30
C THR A 116 -14.48 -33.46 43.85
N LEU A 117 -13.58 -34.43 43.63
CA LEU A 117 -13.18 -34.87 42.29
C LEU A 117 -14.29 -35.67 41.59
N LEU A 118 -15.05 -36.47 42.35
CA LEU A 118 -16.23 -37.18 41.84
C LEU A 118 -17.36 -36.22 41.44
N ASP A 119 -17.61 -35.17 42.24
CA ASP A 119 -18.62 -34.14 41.93
C ASP A 119 -18.26 -33.34 40.67
N LEU A 120 -16.98 -33.13 40.39
CA LEU A 120 -16.47 -32.49 39.17
C LEU A 120 -16.44 -33.43 37.94
N GLN A 121 -16.93 -34.67 38.08
CA GLN A 121 -16.91 -35.72 37.04
C GLN A 121 -15.52 -36.07 36.51
N TYR A 122 -14.45 -35.73 37.23
CA TYR A 122 -13.12 -36.19 36.87
C TYR A 122 -13.04 -37.69 37.16
N ALA A 123 -12.69 -38.48 36.14
CA ALA A 123 -12.47 -39.91 36.30
C ALA A 123 -11.26 -40.14 37.21
N LEU A 124 -11.50 -40.46 38.49
CA LEU A 124 -10.45 -40.93 39.39
C LEU A 124 -9.75 -42.12 38.74
N PRO A 125 -8.40 -42.15 38.67
CA PRO A 125 -7.68 -43.31 38.21
C PRO A 125 -7.94 -44.46 39.18
N VAL A 126 -8.93 -45.30 38.86
CA VAL A 126 -9.30 -46.47 39.64
C VAL A 126 -8.08 -47.38 39.66
N ARG A 127 -7.40 -47.47 40.82
CA ARG A 127 -6.33 -48.44 41.02
C ARG A 127 -6.91 -49.83 40.76
N ALA A 128 -6.47 -50.47 39.67
CA ALA A 128 -6.85 -51.83 39.37
C ALA A 128 -6.60 -52.73 40.60
N PRO A 129 -7.56 -53.58 41.01
CA PRO A 129 -7.40 -54.41 42.18
C PRO A 129 -6.19 -55.32 42.00
N ARG A 130 -5.18 -55.16 42.87
CA ARG A 130 -4.00 -56.04 42.93
C ARG A 130 -4.49 -57.49 43.08
N LYS A 131 -4.41 -58.27 42.00
CA LYS A 131 -4.57 -59.72 42.06
C LYS A 131 -3.51 -60.25 43.04
N ARG A 132 -3.94 -60.83 44.16
CA ARG A 132 -3.05 -61.58 45.06
C ARG A 132 -2.35 -62.67 44.24
N ALA A 133 -1.05 -62.53 44.04
CA ALA A 133 -0.23 -63.54 43.40
C ALA A 133 -0.23 -64.81 44.26
N LYS A 134 -0.72 -65.92 43.71
CA LYS A 134 -0.45 -67.26 44.22
C LYS A 134 1.00 -67.65 43.90
N PRO A 135 1.66 -68.48 44.74
CA PRO A 135 3.09 -68.73 44.64
C PRO A 135 3.49 -69.49 43.36
N ALA A 136 4.73 -69.22 42.96
CA ALA A 136 5.33 -69.48 41.66
C ALA A 136 5.37 -70.96 41.24
N ARG A 137 5.04 -71.20 39.96
CA ARG A 137 5.57 -72.34 39.19
C ARG A 137 6.68 -71.81 38.29
N ARG A 138 7.92 -72.18 38.59
CA ARG A 138 9.12 -71.81 37.81
C ARG A 138 9.03 -72.39 36.39
N VAL A 139 9.25 -71.54 35.39
CA VAL A 139 9.59 -71.93 34.01
C VAL A 139 10.85 -71.12 33.64
N PRO A 140 11.89 -71.72 33.05
CA PRO A 140 13.15 -71.03 32.80
C PRO A 140 13.06 -70.12 31.56
N GLU A 141 13.49 -68.88 31.78
CA GLU A 141 14.39 -68.06 30.97
C GLU A 141 14.54 -68.39 29.47
N GLN A 142 14.01 -67.52 28.61
CA GLN A 142 14.65 -67.19 27.33
C GLN A 142 14.50 -65.69 27.02
N ARG A 143 15.64 -65.09 26.68
CA ARG A 143 15.87 -63.68 26.35
C ARG A 143 15.37 -63.32 24.96
N GLY A 144 14.93 -62.07 24.81
CA GLY A 144 14.93 -61.35 23.53
C GLY A 144 14.06 -60.08 23.59
N PRO A 145 14.63 -58.86 23.47
CA PRO A 145 13.86 -57.62 23.47
C PRO A 145 13.31 -57.36 22.05
N ALA A 146 12.04 -56.98 21.94
CA ALA A 146 11.47 -56.41 20.72
C ALA A 146 10.79 -55.07 21.04
N PRO A 147 10.91 -54.08 20.14
CA PRO A 147 10.87 -52.65 20.46
C PRO A 147 9.47 -52.09 20.69
N ALA A 148 9.45 -50.92 21.32
CA ALA A 148 8.28 -50.10 21.57
C ALA A 148 7.47 -49.87 20.28
N GLU A 149 6.20 -50.26 20.30
CA GLU A 149 5.21 -49.75 19.35
C GLU A 149 4.94 -48.29 19.72
N ASP A 150 5.31 -47.39 18.80
CA ASP A 150 4.90 -45.98 18.84
C ASP A 150 3.38 -45.90 18.82
N VAL A 151 2.80 -45.51 19.95
CA VAL A 151 1.39 -45.09 20.00
C VAL A 151 1.31 -43.73 19.30
N VAL A 152 0.96 -43.75 18.03
CA VAL A 152 0.52 -42.55 17.30
C VAL A 152 -0.81 -42.12 17.90
N VAL A 153 -0.78 -41.11 18.77
CA VAL A 153 -1.99 -40.37 19.14
C VAL A 153 -2.33 -39.49 17.94
N GLU A 154 -3.26 -39.95 17.12
CA GLU A 154 -3.86 -39.14 16.07
C GLU A 154 -4.67 -38.03 16.74
N VAL A 155 -4.06 -36.86 16.92
CA VAL A 155 -4.74 -35.67 17.41
C VAL A 155 -5.67 -35.19 16.30
N HIS A 156 -6.96 -35.50 16.43
CA HIS A 156 -8.00 -34.84 15.67
C HIS A 156 -8.01 -33.35 16.04
N ALA A 157 -7.36 -32.52 15.23
CA ALA A 157 -7.59 -31.09 15.25
C ALA A 157 -9.07 -30.84 14.90
N PRO A 158 -9.83 -30.06 15.69
CA PRO A 158 -11.16 -29.67 15.28
C PRO A 158 -11.04 -28.84 14.00
N GLN A 159 -11.70 -29.31 12.93
CA GLN A 159 -11.95 -28.49 11.74
C GLN A 159 -12.78 -27.28 12.18
N VAL A 160 -12.12 -26.15 12.39
CA VAL A 160 -12.81 -24.86 12.49
C VAL A 160 -13.37 -24.57 11.10
N GLY A 161 -14.67 -24.81 10.95
CA GLY A 161 -15.41 -24.46 9.75
C GLY A 161 -15.27 -22.97 9.48
N LEU A 162 -14.52 -22.63 8.43
CA LEU A 162 -14.58 -21.34 7.76
C LEU A 162 -15.94 -21.22 7.09
N THR A 163 -16.95 -20.76 7.83
CA THR A 163 -18.18 -20.26 7.22
C THR A 163 -17.91 -18.87 6.66
N SER A 164 -17.63 -18.84 5.36
CA SER A 164 -17.79 -17.67 4.52
C SER A 164 -19.27 -17.28 4.43
N TRP A 165 -19.65 -16.10 4.90
CA TRP A 165 -20.77 -15.34 4.33
C TRP A 165 -20.43 -13.85 4.40
N GLY A 166 -20.11 -13.30 3.23
CA GLY A 166 -20.20 -11.86 2.98
C GLY A 166 -21.66 -11.43 2.78
N GLN A 167 -21.80 -10.12 2.57
CA GLN A 167 -23.02 -9.35 2.24
C GLN A 167 -23.83 -8.77 3.41
N SER A 168 -23.52 -7.53 3.75
CA SER A 168 -24.50 -6.43 3.75
C SER A 168 -23.79 -5.24 3.08
N GLN A 169 -23.97 -5.01 1.79
CA GLN A 169 -25.00 -4.16 1.19
C GLN A 169 -25.27 -2.86 1.96
N GLY A 170 -25.04 -1.76 1.26
CA GLY A 170 -25.14 -0.40 1.79
C GLY A 170 -26.56 0.07 2.05
N ALA A 171 -26.63 1.14 2.82
CA ALA A 171 -27.72 2.11 2.85
C ALA A 171 -27.05 3.49 3.03
N ALA A 172 -27.06 4.32 1.96
CA ALA A 172 -27.81 5.59 1.89
C ALA A 172 -27.35 6.59 2.98
N VAL A 173 -26.58 7.65 2.71
CA VAL A 173 -26.84 8.81 1.83
C VAL A 173 -28.30 9.25 1.85
N GLU A 174 -28.62 10.10 2.82
CA GLU A 174 -29.37 11.35 2.61
C GLU A 174 -28.65 12.47 3.39
#